data_AF-A0A8S4GVP2-F1
#
_entry.id   AF-A0A8S4GVP2-F1
#
_cell.length_a   1.000
_cell.length_b   1.000
_cell.length_c   1.000
_cell.angle_alpha   90.00
_cell.angle_beta   90.00
_cell.angle_gamma   90.00
#
_symmetry.space_group_name_H-M   'P 1'
#
loop_
_entity.id
_entity.type
_entity.pdbx_description
1 polymer ?
#
loop_
_entity_poly.entity_id
_entity_poly.type
_entity_poly.pdbx_seq_one_letter_code
_entity_poly.pdbx_strand_id
1 'polypeptide(L)'
;MGGATGTLGEAGHFRNTMLEADATGNAFHNVAPRSREARLADRDKDLLEKSRLKCRQFGFVRHDPVANPVLPTKQAPYYAEDVDRFRRNFIEEEHGRREARLEFYEEKLIKKRNGDLDREQKRWDAMEREHKAEEQRLEKLHHRPAARNNRCGLPVNPITMGYDSQRPDVDNLKERDDRFRQRVAARSQNLYTKMHVTGFDIITGNPRNVQVEPKNIPPTTGEARDPNSTRPW
;
A
#
# COMPACT_ATOMS: atom_id res chain seq x y z
N MET A 1 0.26 -23.04 49.59
CA MET A 1 -1.01 -22.28 49.71
C MET A 1 -2.10 -23.18 49.12
N GLY A 2 -2.80 -24.04 49.84
CA GLY A 2 -3.38 -23.88 51.18
C GLY A 2 -4.84 -23.46 51.05
N GLY A 3 -5.72 -24.36 50.59
CA GLY A 3 -7.15 -24.09 50.38
C GLY A 3 -7.99 -25.30 50.79
N ALA A 4 -8.71 -25.16 51.90
CA ALA A 4 -9.29 -26.21 52.71
C ALA A 4 -10.55 -26.86 52.09
N THR A 5 -10.60 -28.19 52.15
CA THR A 5 -11.80 -29.02 51.97
C THR A 5 -12.60 -29.00 53.27
N GLY A 6 -13.72 -28.29 53.29
CA GLY A 6 -14.67 -28.27 54.41
C GLY A 6 -15.69 -29.40 54.30
N THR A 7 -15.43 -30.50 55.00
CA THR A 7 -16.39 -31.54 55.37
C THR A 7 -17.37 -31.00 56.42
N LEU A 8 -18.66 -30.98 56.09
CA LEU A 8 -19.80 -30.84 57.00
C LEU A 8 -20.68 -32.08 56.73
N GLY A 9 -21.10 -32.92 57.65
CA GLY A 9 -21.02 -32.99 59.09
C GLY A 9 -21.93 -34.16 59.44
N GLU A 10 -21.39 -35.16 60.14
CA GLU A 10 -22.14 -36.29 60.69
C GLU A 10 -23.37 -35.80 61.48
N ALA A 11 -24.54 -36.31 61.14
CA ALA A 11 -25.75 -36.15 61.94
C ALA A 11 -26.34 -37.53 62.26
N GLY A 12 -25.91 -38.07 63.39
CA GLY A 12 -26.78 -38.73 64.36
C GLY A 12 -27.54 -39.98 63.92
N HIS A 13 -26.91 -41.14 64.11
CA HIS A 13 -27.62 -42.36 64.45
C HIS A 13 -28.30 -42.19 65.82
N PHE A 14 -29.58 -41.82 65.85
CA PHE A 14 -30.40 -41.97 67.05
C PHE A 14 -31.14 -43.30 66.99
N ARG A 15 -30.66 -44.25 67.80
CA ARG A 15 -31.36 -45.50 68.13
C ARG A 15 -32.70 -45.13 68.78
N ASN A 16 -33.81 -45.54 68.17
CA ASN A 16 -35.12 -45.53 68.81
C ASN A 16 -35.09 -46.55 69.95
N THR A 17 -34.93 -46.07 71.18
CA THR A 17 -35.26 -46.81 72.39
C THR A 17 -36.77 -46.99 72.46
N MET A 18 -37.19 -48.25 72.50
CA MET A 18 -38.53 -48.68 72.88
C MET A 18 -38.98 -47.94 74.15
N LEU A 19 -40.13 -47.28 74.06
CA LEU A 19 -41.00 -46.99 75.19
C LEU A 19 -42.34 -47.68 74.92
N GLU A 20 -42.74 -48.43 75.94
CA GLU A 20 -43.86 -49.35 75.98
C GLU A 20 -45.19 -48.67 75.64
N ALA A 21 -46.02 -49.39 74.89
CA ALA A 21 -47.31 -48.94 74.43
C ALA A 21 -48.38 -49.20 75.50
N ASP A 22 -48.96 -48.13 76.03
CA ASP A 22 -50.29 -48.18 76.64
C ASP A 22 -51.34 -48.39 75.54
N ALA A 23 -52.08 -49.49 75.69
CA ALA A 23 -53.17 -49.86 74.81
C ALA A 23 -54.43 -49.05 75.16
N THR A 24 -54.65 -47.93 74.45
CA THR A 24 -55.95 -47.44 73.92
C THR A 24 -55.77 -46.06 73.24
N GLY A 25 -56.02 -45.97 71.93
CA GLY A 25 -56.45 -44.74 71.22
C GLY A 25 -55.40 -43.67 70.86
N ASN A 26 -55.09 -43.56 69.57
CA ASN A 26 -54.40 -42.46 68.88
C ASN A 26 -52.90 -42.22 69.17
N ALA A 27 -52.03 -42.89 68.40
CA ALA A 27 -50.64 -42.48 68.21
C ALA A 27 -50.57 -41.16 67.40
N PHE A 28 -50.02 -40.10 67.99
CA PHE A 28 -49.84 -38.82 67.31
C PHE A 28 -48.76 -38.95 66.21
N HIS A 29 -49.18 -38.94 64.95
CA HIS A 29 -48.26 -38.84 63.82
C HIS A 29 -47.79 -37.39 63.65
N ASN A 30 -46.55 -37.09 64.03
CA ASN A 30 -45.96 -35.77 63.80
C ASN A 30 -45.63 -35.61 62.31
N VAL A 31 -46.47 -34.86 61.58
CA VAL A 31 -46.27 -34.59 60.15
C VAL A 31 -45.47 -33.31 59.99
N ALA A 32 -44.34 -33.38 59.27
CA ALA A 32 -43.51 -32.22 59.01
C ALA A 32 -44.30 -31.11 58.29
N PRO A 33 -44.09 -29.83 58.64
CA PRO A 33 -44.81 -28.71 58.03
C PRO A 33 -44.51 -28.62 56.52
N ARG A 34 -45.54 -28.34 55.71
CA ARG A 34 -45.41 -28.22 54.26
C ARG A 34 -44.52 -27.03 53.87
N SER A 35 -43.63 -27.25 52.89
CA SER A 35 -42.79 -26.20 52.33
C SER A 35 -43.64 -25.10 51.67
N ARG A 36 -43.05 -23.90 51.50
CA ARG A 36 -43.72 -22.77 50.83
C ARG A 36 -44.09 -23.10 49.39
N GLU A 37 -43.21 -23.83 48.70
CA GLU A 37 -43.43 -24.29 47.32
C GLU A 37 -44.60 -25.27 47.24
N ALA A 38 -44.70 -26.22 48.18
CA ALA A 38 -45.84 -27.14 48.25
C ALA A 38 -47.17 -26.39 48.47
N ARG A 39 -47.18 -25.37 49.33
CA ARG A 39 -48.37 -24.52 49.55
C ARG A 39 -48.77 -23.70 48.33
N LEU A 40 -47.81 -23.23 47.54
CA LEU A 40 -48.07 -22.51 46.30
C LEU A 40 -48.58 -23.45 45.20
N ALA A 41 -48.00 -24.66 45.10
CA ALA A 41 -48.45 -25.69 44.18
C ALA A 41 -49.87 -26.19 44.52
N ASP A 42 -50.24 -26.27 45.81
CA ASP A 42 -51.59 -26.61 46.25
C ASP A 42 -52.62 -25.52 45.89
N ARG A 43 -52.19 -24.26 45.76
CA ARG A 43 -53.05 -23.12 45.41
C ARG A 43 -53.26 -23.01 43.90
N ASP A 44 -52.26 -23.39 43.11
CA ASP A 44 -52.33 -23.39 41.66
C ASP A 44 -52.95 -24.69 41.14
N LYS A 45 -54.12 -24.57 40.50
CA LYS A 45 -54.89 -25.72 40.02
C LYS A 45 -54.07 -26.58 39.04
N ASP A 46 -53.23 -25.96 38.22
CA ASP A 46 -52.46 -26.67 37.20
C ASP A 46 -51.31 -27.48 37.82
N LEU A 47 -50.61 -26.92 38.80
CA LEU A 47 -49.54 -27.60 39.52
C LEU A 47 -50.08 -28.72 40.43
N LEU A 48 -51.23 -28.47 41.07
CA LEU A 48 -51.93 -29.45 41.88
C LEU A 48 -52.33 -30.67 41.03
N GLU A 49 -52.95 -30.47 39.86
CA GLU A 49 -53.32 -31.59 38.98
C GLU A 49 -52.10 -32.34 38.43
N LYS A 50 -51.02 -31.62 38.08
CA LYS A 50 -49.74 -32.24 37.69
C LYS A 50 -49.15 -33.11 38.80
N SER A 51 -49.22 -32.66 40.06
CA SER A 51 -48.76 -33.45 41.21
C SER A 51 -49.62 -34.69 41.47
N ARG A 52 -50.95 -34.58 41.31
CA ARG A 52 -51.90 -35.70 41.42
C ARG A 52 -51.64 -36.75 40.33
N LEU A 53 -51.45 -36.31 39.10
CA LEU A 53 -51.11 -37.18 37.97
C LEU A 53 -49.77 -37.88 38.16
N LYS A 54 -48.78 -37.21 38.75
CA LYS A 54 -47.48 -37.82 39.08
C LYS A 54 -47.59 -38.90 40.15
N CYS A 55 -48.42 -38.68 41.18
CA CYS A 55 -48.61 -39.62 42.29
C CYS A 55 -49.67 -40.71 41.99
N ARG A 56 -50.26 -40.71 40.80
CA ARG A 56 -51.28 -41.69 40.38
C ARG A 56 -50.65 -43.08 40.27
N GLN A 57 -51.08 -44.01 41.13
CA GLN A 57 -50.55 -45.39 41.14
C GLN A 57 -51.11 -46.28 40.01
N PHE A 58 -52.24 -45.92 39.41
CA PHE A 58 -52.93 -46.73 38.41
C PHE A 58 -52.91 -46.09 37.02
N GLY A 59 -52.51 -46.86 36.01
CA GLY A 59 -52.32 -46.41 34.62
C GLY A 59 -50.85 -46.48 34.22
N PHE A 60 -50.55 -47.07 33.06
CA PHE A 60 -49.18 -47.34 32.62
C PHE A 60 -48.38 -46.08 32.21
N VAL A 61 -49.01 -44.91 32.17
CA VAL A 61 -48.37 -43.66 31.73
C VAL A 61 -47.93 -42.85 32.96
N ARG A 62 -46.62 -42.72 33.14
CA ARG A 62 -46.04 -41.81 34.14
C ARG A 62 -45.95 -40.42 33.54
N HIS A 63 -46.64 -39.45 34.15
CA HIS A 63 -46.60 -38.06 33.72
C HIS A 63 -45.44 -37.34 34.42
N ASP A 64 -44.47 -36.85 33.65
CA ASP A 64 -43.40 -36.00 34.17
C ASP A 64 -43.83 -34.52 34.10
N PRO A 65 -44.06 -33.84 35.25
CA PRO A 65 -44.70 -32.52 35.26
C PRO A 65 -43.83 -31.37 34.74
N VAL A 66 -42.52 -31.60 34.52
CA VAL A 66 -41.55 -30.57 34.09
C VAL A 66 -40.85 -30.96 32.77
N ALA A 67 -41.36 -31.96 32.05
CA ALA A 67 -40.83 -32.29 30.74
C ALA A 67 -41.20 -31.18 29.74
N ASN A 68 -40.21 -30.46 29.21
CA ASN A 68 -40.42 -29.53 28.12
C ASN A 68 -40.81 -30.33 26.87
N PRO A 69 -42.03 -30.19 26.33
CA PRO A 69 -42.49 -30.98 25.20
C PRO A 69 -41.73 -30.69 23.89
N VAL A 70 -40.96 -29.60 23.84
CA VAL A 70 -40.17 -29.19 22.69
C VAL A 70 -38.80 -29.87 22.66
N LEU A 71 -38.24 -30.20 23.82
CA LEU A 71 -36.89 -30.76 23.88
C LEU A 71 -36.96 -32.30 23.90
N PRO A 72 -36.20 -32.98 23.03
CA PRO A 72 -36.06 -34.43 23.11
C PRO A 72 -35.57 -34.85 24.49
N THR A 73 -36.05 -35.99 24.98
CA THR A 73 -35.48 -36.63 26.15
C THR A 73 -34.08 -37.16 25.82
N LYS A 74 -33.16 -37.20 26.79
CA LYS A 74 -31.76 -37.64 26.57
C LYS A 74 -31.60 -39.05 25.99
N GLN A 75 -32.64 -39.88 26.15
CA GLN A 75 -32.70 -41.26 25.69
C GLN A 75 -33.27 -41.39 24.26
N ALA A 76 -33.84 -40.32 23.73
CA ALA A 76 -34.40 -40.31 22.39
C ALA A 76 -33.26 -40.35 21.34
N PRO A 77 -33.43 -41.11 20.24
CA PRO A 77 -32.38 -41.22 19.21
C PRO A 77 -32.09 -39.91 18.47
N TYR A 78 -33.01 -38.95 18.53
CA TYR A 78 -32.87 -37.60 17.96
C TYR A 78 -32.41 -36.56 18.99
N TYR A 79 -32.04 -37.00 20.20
CA TYR A 79 -31.42 -36.13 21.18
C TYR A 79 -29.97 -35.85 20.78
N ALA A 80 -29.67 -34.57 20.56
CA ALA A 80 -28.32 -34.05 20.46
C ALA A 80 -28.15 -32.94 21.50
N GLU A 81 -26.99 -32.91 22.14
CA GLU A 81 -26.59 -31.83 23.03
C GLU A 81 -26.45 -30.53 22.24
N ASP A 82 -26.64 -29.38 22.89
CA ASP A 82 -26.52 -28.06 22.24
C ASP A 82 -25.12 -27.85 21.63
N VAL A 83 -24.12 -28.58 22.13
CA VAL A 83 -22.76 -28.65 21.56
C VAL A 83 -22.77 -29.13 20.11
N ASP A 84 -23.50 -30.21 19.86
CA ASP A 84 -23.48 -30.93 18.60
C ASP A 84 -24.59 -30.42 17.67
N ARG A 85 -25.64 -29.83 18.24
CA ARG A 85 -26.75 -29.23 17.51
C ARG A 85 -26.33 -27.91 16.83
N PHE A 86 -25.49 -27.12 17.49
CA PHE A 86 -25.07 -25.81 16.98
C PHE A 86 -23.60 -25.82 16.59
N ARG A 87 -23.30 -25.33 15.38
CA ARG A 87 -21.91 -25.08 14.96
C ARG A 87 -21.32 -23.98 15.84
N ARG A 88 -20.48 -24.34 16.79
CA ARG A 88 -19.81 -23.38 17.70
C ARG A 88 -18.75 -22.54 17.01
N ASN A 89 -18.13 -23.08 15.96
CA ASN A 89 -17.00 -22.45 15.25
C ASN A 89 -17.46 -21.55 14.09
N PHE A 90 -18.60 -20.86 14.25
CA PHE A 90 -19.10 -19.94 13.21
C PHE A 90 -18.09 -18.84 12.89
N ILE A 91 -17.35 -18.37 13.90
CA ILE A 91 -16.33 -17.33 13.75
C ILE A 91 -15.21 -17.80 12.81
N GLU A 92 -14.71 -19.02 12.98
CA GLU A 92 -13.65 -19.59 12.13
C GLU A 92 -14.15 -19.82 10.69
N GLU A 93 -15.37 -20.34 10.53
CA GLU A 93 -15.98 -20.55 9.21
C GLU A 93 -16.18 -19.22 8.46
N GLU A 94 -16.63 -18.19 9.16
CA GLU A 94 -16.86 -16.86 8.59
C GLU A 94 -15.54 -16.15 8.26
N HIS A 95 -14.53 -16.28 9.12
CA HIS A 95 -13.18 -15.80 8.89
C HIS A 95 -12.56 -16.44 7.64
N GLY A 96 -12.57 -17.78 7.54
CA GLY A 96 -12.04 -18.48 6.38
C GLY A 96 -12.76 -18.09 5.08
N ARG A 97 -14.08 -17.83 5.13
CA ARG A 97 -14.83 -17.30 3.98
C ARG A 97 -14.44 -15.87 3.60
N ARG A 98 -13.99 -15.04 4.54
CA ARG A 98 -13.47 -13.70 4.25
C ARG A 98 -12.07 -13.78 3.66
N GLU A 99 -11.20 -14.57 4.25
CA GLU A 99 -9.83 -14.80 3.77
C GLU A 99 -9.82 -15.33 2.33
N ALA A 100 -10.58 -16.41 2.06
CA ALA A 100 -10.67 -16.97 0.70
C ALA A 100 -11.19 -15.96 -0.33
N ARG A 101 -12.08 -15.03 0.08
CA ARG A 101 -12.53 -13.94 -0.80
C ARG A 101 -11.41 -12.94 -1.05
N LEU A 102 -10.68 -12.52 -0.02
CA LEU A 102 -9.56 -11.60 -0.14
C LEU A 102 -8.47 -12.18 -1.03
N GLU A 103 -8.04 -13.41 -0.77
CA GLU A 103 -7.05 -14.13 -1.58
C GLU A 103 -7.46 -14.19 -3.05
N PHE A 104 -8.71 -14.56 -3.35
CA PHE A 104 -9.22 -14.58 -4.71
C PHE A 104 -9.14 -13.20 -5.40
N TYR A 105 -9.47 -12.13 -4.68
CA TYR A 105 -9.35 -10.77 -5.23
C TYR A 105 -7.89 -10.35 -5.43
N GLU A 106 -7.00 -10.69 -4.51
CA GLU A 106 -5.57 -10.41 -4.60
C GLU A 106 -4.94 -11.12 -5.79
N GLU A 107 -5.20 -12.42 -5.95
CA GLU A 107 -4.75 -13.21 -7.10
C GLU A 107 -5.23 -12.60 -8.42
N LYS A 108 -6.50 -12.20 -8.48
CA LYS A 108 -7.07 -11.55 -9.66
C LYS A 108 -6.34 -10.24 -10.00
N LEU A 109 -6.03 -9.43 -8.99
CA LEU A 109 -5.30 -8.17 -9.16
C LEU A 109 -3.86 -8.41 -9.61
N ILE A 110 -3.16 -9.38 -9.00
CA ILE A 110 -1.79 -9.76 -9.37
C ILE A 110 -1.77 -10.25 -10.82
N LYS A 111 -2.68 -11.14 -11.20
CA LYS A 111 -2.77 -11.67 -12.56
C LYS A 111 -3.03 -10.57 -13.59
N LYS A 112 -3.93 -9.62 -13.27
CA LYS A 112 -4.17 -8.46 -14.13
C LYS A 112 -2.92 -7.60 -14.27
N ARG A 113 -2.27 -7.25 -13.15
CA ARG A 113 -1.05 -6.44 -13.15
C ARG A 113 0.06 -7.08 -13.98
N ASN A 114 0.31 -8.37 -13.78
CA ASN A 114 1.33 -9.10 -14.52
C ASN A 114 1.00 -9.16 -16.01
N GLY A 115 -0.27 -9.39 -16.36
CA GLY A 115 -0.71 -9.37 -17.76
C GLY A 115 -0.59 -7.99 -18.43
N ASP A 116 -0.76 -6.90 -17.68
CA ASP A 116 -0.53 -5.54 -18.17
C ASP A 116 0.97 -5.27 -18.38
N LEU A 117 1.80 -5.64 -17.40
CA LEU A 117 3.26 -5.53 -17.47
C LEU A 117 3.84 -6.32 -18.64
N ASP A 118 3.41 -7.56 -18.85
CA ASP A 118 3.89 -8.41 -19.94
C ASP A 118 3.53 -7.83 -21.32
N ARG A 119 2.34 -7.24 -21.44
CA ARG A 119 1.90 -6.59 -22.69
C ARG A 119 2.71 -5.35 -22.98
N GLU A 120 2.94 -4.54 -21.95
CA GLU A 120 3.75 -3.34 -22.08
C GLU A 120 5.19 -3.73 -22.43
N GLN A 121 5.81 -4.66 -21.69
CA GLN A 121 7.16 -5.14 -21.98
C GLN A 121 7.31 -5.59 -23.44
N LYS A 122 6.39 -6.41 -23.96
CA LYS A 122 6.42 -6.84 -25.37
C LYS A 122 6.34 -5.67 -26.35
N ARG A 123 5.56 -4.65 -26.04
CA ARG A 123 5.45 -3.43 -26.84
C ARG A 123 6.76 -2.63 -26.80
N TRP A 124 7.36 -2.44 -25.62
CA TRP A 124 8.66 -1.77 -25.49
C TRP A 124 9.77 -2.54 -26.21
N ASP A 125 9.83 -3.86 -26.07
CA ASP A 125 10.79 -4.70 -26.77
C ASP A 125 10.63 -4.61 -28.30
N ALA A 126 9.39 -4.48 -28.79
CA ALA A 126 9.13 -4.28 -30.22
C ALA A 126 9.63 -2.92 -30.70
N MET A 127 9.30 -1.85 -29.98
CA MET A 127 9.79 -0.50 -30.29
C MET A 127 11.31 -0.42 -30.22
N GLU A 128 11.94 -1.06 -29.23
CA GLU A 128 13.40 -1.08 -29.09
C GLU A 128 14.06 -1.85 -30.23
N ARG A 129 13.48 -2.97 -30.67
CA ARG A 129 13.96 -3.72 -31.84
C ARG A 129 13.87 -2.90 -33.12
N GLU A 130 12.76 -2.20 -33.34
CA GLU A 130 12.58 -1.32 -34.49
C GLU A 130 13.58 -0.15 -34.46
N HIS A 131 13.74 0.48 -33.29
CA HIS A 131 14.70 1.56 -33.10
C HIS A 131 16.13 1.10 -33.39
N LYS A 132 16.58 -0.02 -32.81
CA LYS A 132 17.91 -0.59 -33.06
C LYS A 132 18.10 -0.94 -34.53
N ALA A 133 17.08 -1.45 -35.22
CA ALA A 133 17.17 -1.77 -36.64
C ALA A 133 17.35 -0.50 -37.50
N GLU A 134 16.62 0.58 -37.18
CA GLU A 134 16.75 1.85 -37.89
C GLU A 134 18.09 2.53 -37.57
N GLU A 135 18.56 2.51 -36.31
CA GLU A 135 19.90 2.99 -35.95
C GLU A 135 20.99 2.26 -36.75
N GLN A 136 20.94 0.93 -36.82
CA GLN A 136 21.89 0.15 -37.62
C GLN A 136 21.79 0.49 -39.12
N ARG A 137 20.59 0.76 -39.63
CA ARG A 137 20.39 1.18 -41.02
C ARG A 137 21.01 2.57 -41.27
N LEU A 138 20.80 3.51 -40.36
CA LEU A 138 21.35 4.86 -40.42
C LEU A 138 22.87 4.85 -40.27
N GLU A 139 23.42 4.02 -39.38
CA GLU A 139 24.86 3.84 -39.22
C GLU A 139 25.49 3.31 -40.52
N LYS A 140 24.89 2.27 -41.12
CA LYS A 140 25.32 1.76 -42.44
C LYS A 140 25.24 2.83 -43.52
N LEU A 141 24.22 3.68 -43.50
CA LEU A 141 24.07 4.79 -44.45
C LEU A 141 25.11 5.88 -44.22
N HIS A 142 25.40 6.21 -42.97
CA HIS A 142 26.39 7.21 -42.57
C HIS A 142 27.82 6.80 -42.99
N HIS A 143 28.14 5.52 -42.92
CA HIS A 143 29.43 4.99 -43.40
C HIS A 143 29.55 4.90 -44.92
N ARG A 144 28.45 5.07 -45.69
CA ARG A 144 28.54 5.12 -47.15
C ARG A 144 29.18 6.43 -47.62
N PRO A 145 30.10 6.38 -48.59
CA PRO A 145 30.78 7.58 -49.10
C PRO A 145 29.81 8.59 -49.71
N ALA A 146 28.69 8.13 -50.28
CA ALA A 146 27.65 8.99 -50.85
C ALA A 146 27.00 9.96 -49.83
N ALA A 147 26.91 9.58 -48.55
CA ALA A 147 26.35 10.45 -47.51
C ALA A 147 27.30 11.62 -47.16
N ARG A 148 28.61 11.48 -47.43
CA ARG A 148 29.61 12.54 -47.20
C ARG A 148 29.66 13.59 -48.31
N ASN A 149 28.94 13.36 -49.42
CA ASN A 149 28.95 14.25 -50.60
C ASN A 149 28.08 15.50 -50.42
N ASN A 150 27.22 15.57 -49.40
CA ASN A 150 26.38 16.73 -49.06
C ASN A 150 27.01 17.62 -47.97
N ARG A 151 28.34 17.69 -47.89
CA ARG A 151 29.01 18.65 -47.01
C ARG A 151 28.80 20.06 -47.55
N CYS A 152 28.46 21.01 -46.70
CA CYS A 152 28.36 22.41 -47.10
C CYS A 152 29.73 22.90 -47.62
N GLY A 153 29.70 23.75 -48.64
CA GLY A 153 30.93 24.35 -49.21
C GLY A 153 31.67 25.24 -48.21
N LEU A 154 31.00 25.67 -47.13
CA LEU A 154 31.55 26.50 -46.07
C LEU A 154 32.18 25.64 -44.95
N PRO A 155 33.26 26.12 -44.30
CA PRO A 155 33.88 25.49 -43.14
C PRO A 155 33.11 25.69 -41.82
N VAL A 156 31.78 25.85 -41.90
CA VAL A 156 30.88 26.05 -40.75
C VAL A 156 29.66 25.19 -40.95
N ASN A 157 29.26 24.47 -39.91
CA ASN A 157 28.01 23.71 -39.93
C ASN A 157 26.82 24.66 -39.72
N PRO A 158 25.87 24.76 -40.66
CA PRO A 158 24.73 25.68 -40.57
C PRO A 158 23.74 25.34 -39.44
N ILE A 159 23.79 24.13 -38.88
CA ILE A 159 22.89 23.69 -37.81
C ILE A 159 23.50 23.95 -36.44
N THR A 160 24.73 23.48 -36.22
CA THR A 160 25.40 23.64 -34.92
C THR A 160 26.11 24.97 -34.78
N MET A 161 26.25 25.75 -35.88
CA MET A 161 27.09 26.96 -35.98
C MET A 161 28.56 26.72 -35.59
N GLY A 162 28.96 25.45 -35.44
CA GLY A 162 30.30 25.04 -35.09
C GLY A 162 31.20 24.99 -36.32
N TYR A 163 32.46 25.31 -36.10
CA TYR A 163 33.51 25.13 -37.10
C TYR A 163 33.84 23.64 -37.27
N ASP A 164 33.96 23.19 -38.52
CA ASP A 164 34.35 21.81 -38.83
C ASP A 164 35.88 21.66 -38.77
N SER A 165 36.44 21.07 -37.72
CA SER A 165 37.89 20.92 -37.55
C SER A 165 38.58 20.07 -38.63
N GLN A 166 37.82 19.34 -39.46
CA GLN A 166 38.40 18.52 -40.53
C GLN A 166 38.76 19.32 -41.80
N ARG A 167 38.32 20.58 -41.93
CA ARG A 167 38.63 21.41 -43.11
C ARG A 167 39.91 22.22 -42.87
N PRO A 168 40.78 22.37 -43.89
CA PRO A 168 42.03 23.12 -43.76
C PRO A 168 41.82 24.64 -43.59
N ASP A 169 40.74 25.21 -44.14
CA ASP A 169 40.50 26.67 -44.15
C ASP A 169 39.86 27.21 -42.86
N VAL A 170 39.60 26.33 -41.89
CA VAL A 170 38.78 26.63 -40.72
C VAL A 170 39.47 27.59 -39.77
N ASP A 171 40.77 27.40 -39.56
CA ASP A 171 41.54 28.23 -38.64
C ASP A 171 41.63 29.67 -39.15
N ASN A 172 41.79 29.84 -40.47
CA ASN A 172 41.74 31.16 -41.11
C ASN A 172 40.38 31.85 -40.93
N LEU A 173 39.27 31.10 -41.02
CA LEU A 173 37.94 31.66 -40.79
C LEU A 173 37.74 32.03 -39.31
N LYS A 174 38.12 31.13 -38.39
CA LYS A 174 38.06 31.38 -36.94
C LYS A 174 38.83 32.63 -36.57
N GLU A 175 40.06 32.77 -37.07
CA GLU A 175 40.87 33.96 -36.81
C GLU A 175 40.21 35.24 -37.32
N ARG A 176 39.61 35.21 -38.51
CA ARG A 176 38.90 36.38 -39.06
C ARG A 176 37.70 36.77 -38.22
N ASP A 177 36.93 35.78 -37.78
CA ASP A 177 35.75 35.99 -36.94
C ASP A 177 36.14 36.48 -35.54
N ASP A 178 37.21 35.92 -34.96
CA ASP A 178 37.71 36.37 -33.67
C ASP A 178 38.28 37.78 -33.74
N ARG A 179 39.00 38.14 -34.82
CA ARG A 179 39.41 39.53 -35.08
C ARG A 179 38.22 40.46 -35.27
N PHE A 180 37.14 39.99 -35.91
CA PHE A 180 35.91 40.77 -36.03
C PHE A 180 35.25 40.99 -34.65
N ARG A 181 35.08 39.94 -33.85
CA ARG A 181 34.55 40.01 -32.48
C ARG A 181 35.37 40.95 -31.60
N GLN A 182 36.70 40.89 -31.69
CA GLN A 182 37.60 41.81 -31.00
C GLN A 182 37.36 43.26 -31.41
N ARG A 183 37.26 43.55 -32.71
CA ARG A 183 36.97 44.91 -33.21
C ARG A 183 35.61 45.41 -32.75
N VAL A 184 34.59 44.54 -32.75
CA VAL A 184 33.25 44.86 -32.24
C VAL A 184 33.31 45.18 -30.75
N ALA A 185 34.01 44.37 -29.94
CA ALA A 185 34.18 44.59 -28.51
C ALA A 185 34.96 45.89 -28.21
N ALA A 186 36.04 46.15 -28.94
CA ALA A 186 36.78 47.40 -28.81
C ALA A 186 35.93 48.61 -29.20
N ARG A 187 35.12 48.50 -30.27
CA ARG A 187 34.20 49.56 -30.68
C ARG A 187 33.09 49.78 -29.66
N SER A 188 32.50 48.72 -29.12
CA SER A 188 31.45 48.84 -28.09
C SER A 188 32.01 49.50 -26.83
N GLN A 189 33.23 49.16 -26.43
CA GLN A 189 33.91 49.80 -25.31
C GLN A 189 34.19 51.28 -25.57
N ASN A 190 34.72 51.62 -26.75
CA ASN A 190 34.99 53.01 -27.13
C ASN A 190 33.70 53.85 -27.23
N LEU A 191 32.61 53.27 -27.72
CA LEU A 191 31.30 53.92 -27.70
C LEU A 191 30.80 54.08 -26.27
N TYR A 192 30.94 53.04 -25.44
CA TYR A 192 30.53 53.08 -24.05
C TYR A 192 31.26 54.17 -23.27
N THR A 193 32.59 54.30 -23.42
CA THR A 193 33.36 55.35 -22.74
C THR A 193 33.04 56.75 -23.26
N LYS A 194 32.82 56.92 -24.57
CA LYS A 194 32.49 58.23 -25.17
C LYS A 194 31.08 58.71 -24.88
N MET A 195 30.09 57.80 -24.87
CA MET A 195 28.69 58.18 -24.65
C MET A 195 28.35 58.35 -23.16
N HIS A 196 29.20 57.85 -22.26
CA HIS A 196 29.02 57.98 -20.82
C HIS A 196 30.09 58.89 -20.22
N VAL A 197 29.80 60.20 -20.22
CA VAL A 197 30.67 61.24 -19.65
C VAL A 197 30.74 61.15 -18.13
N THR A 198 29.69 60.63 -17.47
CA THR A 198 29.62 60.51 -16.01
C THR A 198 30.29 59.20 -15.55
N GLY A 199 31.19 59.28 -14.57
CA GLY A 199 31.88 58.12 -13.98
C GLY A 199 30.99 57.19 -13.15
N PHE A 200 29.70 57.49 -13.04
CA PHE A 200 28.69 56.72 -12.34
C PHE A 200 27.53 56.38 -13.26
N ASP A 201 26.85 55.28 -12.95
CA ASP A 201 25.62 54.89 -13.63
C ASP A 201 24.45 55.75 -13.16
N ILE A 202 23.70 56.35 -14.10
CA ILE A 202 22.64 57.32 -13.79
C ILE A 202 21.42 56.64 -13.14
N ILE A 203 21.22 55.35 -13.43
CA ILE A 203 20.08 54.58 -12.90
C ILE A 203 20.36 54.08 -11.48
N THR A 204 21.58 53.61 -11.21
CA THR A 204 21.93 52.95 -9.94
C THR A 204 22.82 53.77 -9.02
N GLY A 205 23.43 54.86 -9.50
CA GLY A 205 24.35 55.71 -8.73
C GLY A 205 25.72 55.07 -8.43
N ASN A 206 25.91 53.80 -8.77
CA ASN A 206 27.15 53.07 -8.50
C ASN A 206 28.29 53.53 -9.43
N PRO A 207 29.56 53.47 -8.98
CA PRO A 207 30.71 53.71 -9.84
C PRO A 207 30.72 52.69 -10.97
N ARG A 208 30.86 53.15 -12.22
CA ARG A 208 30.96 52.24 -13.36
C ARG A 208 32.36 51.64 -13.40
N ASN A 209 32.46 50.35 -13.11
CA ASN A 209 33.67 49.59 -13.39
C ASN A 209 33.85 49.50 -14.91
N VAL A 210 34.78 50.27 -15.45
CA VAL A 210 35.22 50.15 -16.84
C VAL A 210 35.67 48.71 -17.03
N GLN A 211 34.90 47.92 -17.78
CA GLN A 211 35.26 46.53 -18.00
C GLN A 211 36.63 46.46 -18.67
N VAL A 212 37.47 45.62 -18.08
CA VAL A 212 38.84 45.29 -18.47
C VAL A 212 38.86 44.91 -19.95
N GLU A 213 39.87 45.40 -20.65
CA GLU A 213 40.10 45.20 -22.08
C GLU A 213 39.88 43.74 -22.51
N PRO A 214 39.32 43.50 -23.71
CA PRO A 214 39.38 42.16 -24.27
C PRO A 214 40.85 41.74 -24.35
N LYS A 215 41.20 40.60 -23.72
CA LYS A 215 42.56 40.04 -23.75
C LYS A 215 43.10 40.12 -25.17
N ASN A 216 44.18 40.87 -25.36
CA ASN A 216 44.96 40.90 -26.58
C ASN A 216 45.43 39.47 -26.86
N ILE A 217 44.78 38.77 -27.79
CA ILE A 217 45.36 37.58 -28.40
C ILE A 217 46.48 38.14 -29.28
N PRO A 218 47.75 37.75 -29.06
CA PRO A 218 48.85 38.24 -29.88
C PRO A 218 48.55 37.92 -31.35
N PRO A 219 48.86 38.82 -32.29
CA PRO A 219 48.72 38.52 -33.71
C PRO A 219 49.52 37.25 -34.01
N THR A 220 48.86 36.22 -34.52
CA THR A 220 49.51 34.99 -34.97
C THR A 220 50.62 35.38 -35.94
N THR A 221 51.85 34.97 -35.64
CA THR A 221 53.08 35.24 -36.38
C THR A 221 52.88 34.85 -37.84
N GLY A 222 52.66 35.83 -38.71
CA GLY A 222 52.39 35.58 -40.12
C GLY A 222 52.38 36.88 -40.92
N GLU A 223 53.54 37.17 -41.50
CA GLU A 223 53.82 38.23 -42.48
C GLU A 223 53.80 39.67 -41.92
N ALA A 224 54.99 40.14 -41.59
CA ALA A 224 55.29 41.56 -41.51
C ALA A 224 54.81 42.23 -42.80
N ARG A 225 53.82 43.11 -42.68
CA ARG A 225 53.28 43.87 -43.79
C ARG A 225 54.39 44.78 -44.30
N ASP A 226 54.91 44.48 -45.49
CA ASP A 226 56.00 45.22 -46.11
C ASP A 226 55.60 46.70 -46.26
N PRO A 227 56.34 47.67 -45.66
CA PRO A 227 55.93 49.08 -45.65
C PRO A 227 55.88 49.73 -47.04
N ASN A 228 56.34 49.03 -48.07
CA ASN A 228 56.36 49.49 -49.46
C ASN A 228 55.29 48.84 -50.37
N SER A 229 54.34 48.08 -49.80
CA SER A 229 53.27 47.46 -50.58
C SER A 229 52.16 48.46 -50.91
N THR A 230 52.31 49.18 -52.03
CA THR A 230 51.23 49.98 -52.63
C THR A 230 50.21 49.04 -53.26
N ARG A 231 49.11 48.73 -52.55
CA ARG A 231 47.98 48.06 -53.18
C ARG A 231 47.28 49.06 -54.13
N PRO A 232 46.98 48.68 -55.38
CA PRO A 232 46.11 49.49 -56.23
C PRO A 232 44.70 49.50 -55.62
N TRP A 233 44.07 50.67 -55.76
CA TRP A 233 42.72 50.98 -55.31
C TRP A 233 41.67 50.06 -55.92
#